data_AF-F4QE61-F1
#
_entry.id   AF-F4QE61-F1
#
_cell.length_a   1.000
_cell.length_b   1.000
_cell.length_c   1.000
_cell.angle_alpha   90.00
_cell.angle_beta   90.00
_cell.angle_gamma   90.00
#
_symmetry.space_group_name_H-M   'P 1'
#
loop_
_entity.id
_entity.type
_entity.pdbx_description
1 polymer ?
#
loop_
_entity_poly.entity_id
_entity_poly.type
_entity_poly.pdbx_seq_one_letter_code
_entity_poly.pdbx_strand_id
1 'polypeptide(L)'
;MPLLEILSVQGKVLVDGRVSLASCQSLKKLVIDECRDILPANIIPSTVERVTIHSYTKRQLRGVDVFEQVVFPPSLTRLTIGNIADCEHVKLPESLVQLKFNTLKDSVALPRSLKKLVYWSDGYNYSSRLITFPSEYPPNLETLDIFNVKEDKFVLDNIPPSITNLLVPLLKGGILWTGGPTIFSIDSLFTDSAVTTQQQQQQQQQQQQQQQQQWLPLNTTHLTCYLWGALKFVFRLDQVINHTNVRHLSITLPHSFYHFSIQRLDPYNGNVLVLEKQSLTGGIITQRIIINQQITINQQQQIQYHPIYLHVDANSKSPYAFKWSFAKDKYDDHSL
;
A
#
# COMPACT_ATOMS: atom_id res chain seq x y z
N MET A 1 -12.81 -15.94 34.20
CA MET A 1 -11.66 -15.03 34.38
C MET A 1 -12.13 -13.60 34.12
N PRO A 2 -12.65 -12.90 35.14
CA PRO A 2 -13.35 -11.61 34.94
C PRO A 2 -12.42 -10.48 34.44
N LEU A 3 -11.11 -10.57 34.70
CA LEU A 3 -10.09 -9.59 34.29
C LEU A 3 -9.36 -9.96 32.99
N LEU A 4 -9.82 -10.98 32.27
CA LEU A 4 -9.17 -11.42 31.03
C LEU A 4 -9.39 -10.39 29.92
N GLU A 5 -8.34 -9.68 29.50
CA GLU A 5 -8.43 -8.67 28.45
C GLU A 5 -8.09 -9.19 27.04
N ILE A 6 -7.29 -10.24 26.96
CA ILE A 6 -6.80 -10.81 25.69
C ILE A 6 -6.98 -12.32 25.72
N LEU A 7 -7.57 -12.88 24.67
CA LEU A 7 -7.71 -14.32 24.49
C LEU A 7 -7.28 -14.72 23.07
N SER A 8 -6.43 -15.74 22.98
CA SER A 8 -6.19 -16.52 21.75
C SER A 8 -6.82 -17.89 21.95
N VAL A 9 -7.65 -18.33 21.02
CA VAL A 9 -8.37 -19.60 21.11
C VAL A 9 -8.50 -20.23 19.73
N GLN A 10 -8.43 -21.56 19.68
CA GLN A 10 -8.74 -22.29 18.45
C GLN A 10 -10.24 -22.16 18.12
N GLY A 11 -10.57 -21.87 16.86
CA GLY A 11 -11.94 -21.67 16.41
C GLY A 11 -12.86 -22.84 16.77
N LYS A 12 -12.39 -24.08 16.56
CA LYS A 12 -13.16 -25.28 16.94
C LYS A 12 -13.51 -25.33 18.42
N VAL A 13 -12.56 -25.02 19.30
CA VAL A 13 -12.78 -25.03 20.76
C VAL A 13 -13.84 -24.00 21.16
N LEU A 14 -13.84 -22.85 20.49
CA LEU A 14 -14.79 -21.77 20.71
C LEU A 14 -16.19 -22.12 20.16
N VAL A 15 -16.27 -22.65 18.94
CA VAL A 15 -17.54 -23.04 18.27
C VAL A 15 -18.20 -24.24 18.95
N ASP A 16 -17.43 -25.23 19.41
CA ASP A 16 -17.93 -26.38 20.18
C ASP A 16 -18.47 -25.99 21.58
N GLY A 17 -18.36 -24.71 21.99
CA GLY A 17 -18.81 -24.23 23.30
C GLY A 17 -17.95 -24.72 24.47
N ARG A 18 -16.77 -25.31 24.21
CA ARG A 18 -15.83 -25.75 25.26
C ARG A 18 -15.24 -24.58 26.02
N VAL A 19 -15.19 -23.41 25.38
CA VAL A 19 -14.86 -22.13 25.99
C VAL A 19 -16.04 -21.19 25.77
N SER A 20 -16.62 -20.67 26.86
CA SER A 20 -17.68 -19.66 26.79
C SER A 20 -17.12 -18.28 27.12
N LEU A 21 -17.34 -17.32 26.22
CA LEU A 21 -16.92 -15.93 26.41
C LEU A 21 -17.95 -15.06 27.12
N ALA A 22 -19.13 -15.60 27.45
CA ALA A 22 -20.22 -14.85 28.06
C ALA A 22 -19.86 -14.24 29.43
N SER A 23 -18.91 -14.84 30.15
CA SER A 23 -18.45 -14.36 31.46
C SER A 23 -17.24 -13.40 31.38
N CYS A 24 -16.70 -13.16 30.19
CA CYS A 24 -15.48 -12.39 29.98
C CYS A 24 -15.78 -10.90 29.72
N GLN A 25 -16.29 -10.20 30.73
CA GLN A 25 -16.70 -8.79 30.61
C GLN A 25 -15.56 -7.80 30.36
N SER A 26 -14.30 -8.19 30.61
CA SER A 26 -13.12 -7.34 30.36
C SER A 26 -12.42 -7.63 29.03
N LEU A 27 -12.94 -8.56 28.21
CA LEU A 27 -12.25 -9.00 27.00
C LEU A 27 -12.28 -7.90 25.93
N LYS A 28 -11.10 -7.40 25.56
CA LYS A 28 -10.89 -6.34 24.57
C LYS A 28 -10.32 -6.85 23.26
N LYS A 29 -9.52 -7.93 23.29
CA LYS A 29 -8.89 -8.54 22.12
C LYS A 29 -9.17 -10.03 22.06
N LEU A 30 -9.73 -10.48 20.93
CA LEU A 30 -9.98 -11.88 20.63
C LEU A 30 -9.20 -12.28 19.38
N VAL A 31 -8.43 -13.36 19.48
CA VAL A 31 -7.77 -14.03 18.35
C VAL A 31 -8.37 -15.42 18.23
N ILE A 32 -8.93 -15.71 17.06
CA ILE A 32 -9.53 -17.00 16.71
C ILE A 32 -8.63 -17.67 15.69
N ASP A 33 -7.86 -18.64 16.14
CA ASP A 33 -6.89 -19.38 15.32
C ASP A 33 -7.55 -20.60 14.68
N GLU A 34 -7.12 -20.99 13.48
CA GLU A 34 -7.61 -22.19 12.79
C GLU A 34 -9.15 -22.30 12.71
N CYS A 35 -9.81 -21.20 12.38
CA CYS A 35 -11.26 -21.20 12.22
C CYS A 35 -11.65 -22.01 10.96
N ARG A 36 -12.40 -23.09 11.13
CA ARG A 36 -12.87 -23.97 10.04
C ARG A 36 -14.38 -24.16 10.01
N ASP A 37 -15.04 -23.86 11.13
CA ASP A 37 -16.48 -24.01 11.32
C ASP A 37 -17.16 -22.63 11.22
N ILE A 38 -18.46 -22.63 10.89
CA ILE A 38 -19.26 -21.39 10.86
C ILE A 38 -19.27 -20.78 12.26
N LEU A 39 -18.91 -19.50 12.36
CA LEU A 39 -18.96 -18.77 13.62
C LEU A 39 -20.42 -18.44 13.95
N PRO A 40 -20.98 -18.96 15.06
CA PRO A 40 -22.34 -18.63 15.49
C PRO A 40 -22.51 -17.13 15.74
N ALA A 41 -23.74 -16.65 15.57
CA ALA A 41 -24.11 -15.32 16.03
C ALA A 41 -23.79 -15.16 17.52
N ASN A 42 -23.32 -13.97 17.91
CA ASN A 42 -22.97 -13.62 19.30
C ASN A 42 -21.78 -14.36 19.92
N ILE A 43 -20.99 -15.11 19.15
CA ILE A 43 -19.76 -15.76 19.66
C ILE A 43 -18.71 -14.73 20.10
N ILE A 44 -18.75 -13.51 19.55
CA ILE A 44 -17.85 -12.41 19.89
C ILE A 44 -18.56 -11.49 20.92
N PRO A 45 -18.04 -11.36 22.16
CA PRO A 45 -18.64 -10.50 23.16
C PRO A 45 -18.69 -9.02 22.74
N SER A 46 -19.72 -8.31 23.22
CA SER A 46 -19.93 -6.88 22.94
C SER A 46 -18.87 -5.93 23.50
N THR A 47 -17.93 -6.43 24.29
CA THR A 47 -16.81 -5.66 24.87
C THR A 47 -15.56 -5.71 24.00
N VAL A 48 -15.52 -6.61 23.00
CA VAL A 48 -14.33 -6.81 22.18
C VAL A 48 -14.17 -5.66 21.20
N GLU A 49 -13.00 -5.03 21.24
CA GLU A 49 -12.64 -3.91 20.37
C GLU A 49 -11.76 -4.36 19.20
N ARG A 50 -11.08 -5.51 19.35
CA ARG A 50 -10.10 -6.03 18.38
C ARG A 50 -10.32 -7.51 18.14
N VAL A 51 -10.58 -7.88 16.88
CA VAL A 51 -10.76 -9.27 16.48
C VAL A 51 -9.74 -9.63 15.41
N THR A 52 -9.06 -10.75 15.60
CA THR A 52 -8.27 -11.41 14.55
C THR A 52 -8.83 -12.80 14.34
N ILE A 53 -9.19 -13.14 13.09
CA ILE A 53 -9.71 -14.46 12.74
C ILE A 53 -8.79 -15.04 11.67
N HIS A 54 -8.09 -16.12 12.00
CA HIS A 54 -7.27 -16.87 11.05
C HIS A 54 -8.11 -18.04 10.53
N SER A 55 -8.73 -17.86 9.36
CA SER A 55 -9.44 -18.93 8.68
C SER A 55 -8.47 -19.79 7.89
N TYR A 56 -8.64 -21.11 7.95
CA TYR A 56 -7.92 -22.06 7.10
C TYR A 56 -8.93 -22.96 6.39
N THR A 57 -9.60 -22.41 5.38
CA THR A 57 -10.38 -23.22 4.45
C THR A 57 -9.41 -24.01 3.58
N LYS A 58 -9.20 -25.30 3.93
CA LYS A 58 -8.58 -26.25 2.99
C LYS A 58 -9.44 -26.28 1.73
N ARG A 59 -8.82 -26.53 0.56
CA ARG A 59 -9.50 -26.66 -0.75
C ARG A 59 -10.71 -27.61 -0.76
N GLN A 60 -10.84 -28.48 0.23
CA GLN A 60 -11.93 -29.46 0.37
C GLN A 60 -13.21 -28.87 0.99
N LEU A 61 -13.17 -27.67 1.59
CA LEU A 61 -14.32 -26.99 2.20
C LEU A 61 -14.77 -25.77 1.37
N ARG A 62 -14.70 -25.86 0.03
CA ARG A 62 -15.24 -24.81 -0.84
C ARG A 62 -16.74 -24.64 -0.58
N GLY A 63 -17.17 -23.40 -0.40
CA GLY A 63 -18.58 -23.03 -0.29
C GLY A 63 -19.10 -22.90 1.15
N VAL A 64 -18.27 -23.09 2.18
CA VAL A 64 -18.65 -22.75 3.56
C VAL A 64 -18.16 -21.34 3.88
N ASP A 65 -19.09 -20.40 4.01
CA ASP A 65 -18.79 -19.05 4.49
C ASP A 65 -18.74 -19.06 6.03
N VAL A 66 -17.53 -19.11 6.59
CA VAL A 66 -17.28 -19.08 8.04
C VAL A 66 -17.94 -17.87 8.73
N PHE A 67 -18.22 -16.81 7.98
CA PHE A 67 -18.75 -15.54 8.47
C PHE A 67 -20.23 -15.35 8.16
N GLU A 68 -20.93 -16.35 7.61
CA GLU A 68 -22.35 -16.23 7.23
C GLU A 68 -23.24 -15.75 8.38
N GLN A 69 -22.98 -16.25 9.59
CA GLN A 69 -23.79 -15.99 10.78
C GLN A 69 -23.14 -15.03 11.77
N VAL A 70 -21.89 -14.63 11.54
CA VAL A 70 -21.16 -13.82 12.51
C VAL A 70 -21.75 -12.41 12.55
N VAL A 71 -22.01 -11.94 13.77
CA VAL A 71 -22.39 -10.55 14.02
C VAL A 71 -21.27 -9.91 14.82
N PHE A 72 -20.57 -8.97 14.20
CA PHE A 72 -19.53 -8.22 14.90
C PHE A 72 -20.17 -7.18 15.84
N PRO A 73 -19.64 -7.02 17.06
CA PRO A 73 -20.20 -6.07 18.01
C PRO A 73 -19.91 -4.62 17.60
N PRO A 74 -20.75 -3.65 17.99
CA PRO A 74 -20.56 -2.23 17.69
C PRO A 74 -19.36 -1.60 18.41
N SER A 75 -18.74 -2.29 19.36
CA SER A 75 -17.47 -1.91 19.99
C SER A 75 -16.26 -2.18 19.09
N LEU A 76 -16.41 -2.98 18.04
CA LEU A 76 -15.29 -3.45 17.24
C LEU A 76 -14.70 -2.30 16.42
N THR A 77 -13.45 -1.94 16.72
CA THR A 77 -12.72 -0.88 16.01
C THR A 77 -11.63 -1.42 15.10
N ARG A 78 -11.14 -2.64 15.34
CA ARG A 78 -10.10 -3.28 14.52
C ARG A 78 -10.44 -4.72 14.19
N LEU A 79 -10.42 -5.04 12.91
CA LEU A 79 -10.72 -6.38 12.42
C LEU A 79 -9.58 -6.85 11.50
N THR A 80 -9.04 -8.03 11.80
CA THR A 80 -8.13 -8.75 10.93
C THR A 80 -8.76 -10.07 10.53
N ILE A 81 -8.96 -10.30 9.24
CA ILE A 81 -9.45 -11.57 8.73
C ILE A 81 -8.38 -12.18 7.84
N GLY A 82 -7.86 -13.33 8.25
CA GLY A 82 -6.96 -14.15 7.46
C GLY A 82 -7.74 -15.06 6.52
N ASN A 83 -7.31 -15.07 5.25
CA ASN A 83 -7.79 -15.95 4.19
C ASN A 83 -9.33 -15.90 3.95
N ILE A 84 -9.75 -14.95 3.11
CA ILE A 84 -11.16 -14.70 2.72
C ILE A 84 -11.42 -15.25 1.31
N ALA A 85 -10.85 -16.40 0.94
CA ALA A 85 -11.04 -16.90 -0.44
C ALA A 85 -12.55 -17.05 -0.79
N ASP A 86 -13.41 -17.29 0.22
CA ASP A 86 -14.82 -17.63 0.02
C ASP A 86 -15.82 -16.82 0.85
N CYS A 87 -15.44 -15.71 1.52
CA CYS A 87 -16.42 -14.93 2.29
C CYS A 87 -17.10 -13.90 1.40
N GLU A 88 -18.39 -14.10 1.15
CA GLU A 88 -19.20 -13.21 0.30
C GLU A 88 -20.10 -12.30 1.14
N HIS A 89 -20.39 -12.67 2.39
CA HIS A 89 -21.47 -12.06 3.18
C HIS A 89 -21.01 -11.37 4.47
N VAL A 90 -19.72 -11.04 4.59
CA VAL A 90 -19.18 -10.41 5.80
C VAL A 90 -19.80 -9.02 6.00
N LYS A 91 -20.66 -8.87 7.02
CA LYS A 91 -21.22 -7.58 7.42
C LYS A 91 -20.27 -6.87 8.38
N LEU A 92 -19.59 -5.85 7.90
CA LEU A 92 -18.67 -5.05 8.71
C LEU A 92 -19.45 -4.05 9.58
N PRO A 93 -19.08 -3.85 10.86
CA PRO A 93 -19.74 -2.87 11.71
C PRO A 93 -19.30 -1.44 11.36
N GLU A 94 -20.22 -0.48 11.47
CA GLU A 94 -19.95 0.95 11.21
C GLU A 94 -18.94 1.59 12.17
N SER A 95 -18.58 0.92 13.27
CA SER A 95 -17.55 1.37 14.22
C SER A 95 -16.11 1.08 13.77
N LEU A 96 -15.94 0.34 12.67
CA LEU A 96 -14.65 -0.20 12.27
C LEU A 96 -13.70 0.88 11.72
N VAL A 97 -12.63 1.17 12.46
CA VAL A 97 -11.63 2.18 12.08
C VAL A 97 -10.49 1.56 11.27
N GLN A 98 -10.14 0.30 11.55
CA GLN A 98 -9.08 -0.42 10.86
C GLN A 98 -9.54 -1.80 10.41
N LEU A 99 -9.31 -2.09 9.13
CA LEU A 99 -9.61 -3.38 8.52
C LEU A 99 -8.34 -3.93 7.86
N LYS A 100 -8.01 -5.18 8.17
CA LYS A 100 -6.94 -5.95 7.52
C LYS A 100 -7.48 -7.26 6.96
N PHE A 101 -7.27 -7.53 5.68
CA PHE A 101 -7.66 -8.81 5.08
C PHE A 101 -6.72 -9.25 3.95
N ASN A 102 -6.85 -10.52 3.58
CA ASN A 102 -5.98 -11.15 2.58
C ASN A 102 -6.41 -10.79 1.13
N THR A 103 -7.69 -10.99 0.82
CA THR A 103 -8.27 -10.69 -0.50
C THR A 103 -9.69 -10.16 -0.32
N LEU A 104 -10.06 -9.12 -1.09
CA LEU A 104 -11.44 -8.69 -1.20
C LEU A 104 -12.01 -9.24 -2.51
N LYS A 105 -13.17 -9.89 -2.43
CA LYS A 105 -14.08 -9.93 -3.58
C LYS A 105 -14.75 -8.57 -3.70
N ASP A 106 -15.16 -8.22 -4.91
CA ASP A 106 -15.69 -6.91 -5.30
C ASP A 106 -16.96 -6.44 -4.54
N SER A 107 -17.50 -7.25 -3.62
CA SER A 107 -18.83 -7.08 -3.03
C SER A 107 -18.86 -6.56 -1.58
N VAL A 108 -17.74 -6.45 -0.88
CA VAL A 108 -17.79 -6.04 0.54
C VAL A 108 -17.89 -4.52 0.66
N ALA A 109 -19.05 -4.05 1.11
CA ALA A 109 -19.25 -2.65 1.47
C ALA A 109 -18.34 -2.26 2.65
N LEU A 110 -17.50 -1.25 2.45
CA LEU A 110 -16.62 -0.74 3.50
C LEU A 110 -17.36 0.28 4.38
N PRO A 111 -17.21 0.23 5.72
CA PRO A 111 -17.89 1.14 6.63
C PRO A 111 -17.35 2.57 6.51
N ARG A 112 -18.21 3.58 6.74
CA ARG A 112 -17.86 4.99 6.50
C ARG A 112 -16.81 5.55 7.49
N SER A 113 -16.67 4.92 8.65
CA SER A 113 -15.71 5.30 9.70
C SER A 113 -14.29 4.77 9.44
N LEU A 114 -14.11 3.94 8.41
CA LEU A 114 -12.84 3.28 8.15
C LEU A 114 -11.76 4.29 7.78
N LYS A 115 -10.66 4.28 8.53
CA LYS A 115 -9.49 5.15 8.32
C LYS A 115 -8.28 4.43 7.76
N LYS A 116 -8.15 3.12 8.03
CA LYS A 116 -7.02 2.32 7.59
C LYS A 116 -7.48 1.00 6.99
N LEU A 117 -7.05 0.77 5.76
CA LEU A 117 -7.32 -0.43 4.99
C LEU A 117 -5.99 -1.12 4.67
N VAL A 118 -5.85 -2.39 5.08
CA VAL A 118 -4.64 -3.18 4.90
C VAL A 118 -4.93 -4.45 4.12
N TYR A 119 -4.30 -4.60 2.96
CA TYR A 119 -4.28 -5.81 2.16
C TYR A 119 -2.97 -6.55 2.38
N TRP A 120 -3.01 -7.88 2.37
CA TRP A 120 -1.81 -8.71 2.44
C TRP A 120 -2.04 -10.02 1.69
N SER A 121 -1.00 -10.64 1.13
CA SER A 121 -1.12 -11.97 0.54
C SER A 121 -0.28 -12.96 1.35
N ASP A 122 -0.82 -14.17 1.55
CA ASP A 122 -0.05 -15.27 2.15
C ASP A 122 0.97 -15.88 1.17
N GLY A 123 0.90 -15.54 -0.11
CA GLY A 123 1.81 -16.03 -1.16
C GLY A 123 1.53 -17.45 -1.64
N TYR A 124 0.48 -18.12 -1.14
CA TYR A 124 0.12 -19.48 -1.55
C TYR A 124 -0.98 -19.53 -2.61
N ASN A 125 -1.68 -18.41 -2.83
CA ASN A 125 -2.81 -18.34 -3.74
C ASN A 125 -2.43 -17.67 -5.05
N TYR A 126 -1.87 -18.45 -5.99
CA TYR A 126 -1.45 -18.00 -7.33
C TYR A 126 -2.60 -17.68 -8.29
N SER A 127 -3.85 -17.67 -7.83
CA SER A 127 -4.98 -17.21 -8.64
C SER A 127 -4.99 -15.68 -8.65
N SER A 128 -4.00 -15.14 -9.36
CA SER A 128 -3.80 -13.75 -9.69
C SER A 128 -5.09 -13.13 -10.23
N ARG A 129 -5.82 -12.46 -9.35
CA ARG A 129 -6.87 -11.55 -9.74
C ARG A 129 -6.30 -10.15 -9.58
N LEU A 130 -6.48 -9.34 -10.63
CA LEU A 130 -6.39 -7.90 -10.53
C LEU A 130 -7.11 -7.49 -9.25
N ILE A 131 -6.41 -6.82 -8.33
CA ILE A 131 -7.05 -6.24 -7.16
C ILE A 131 -7.88 -5.07 -7.68
N THR A 132 -9.15 -5.36 -7.97
CA THR A 132 -10.16 -4.36 -8.25
C THR A 132 -10.51 -3.70 -6.93
N PHE A 133 -10.12 -2.44 -6.81
CA PHE A 133 -10.50 -1.64 -5.68
C PHE A 133 -12.01 -1.37 -5.72
N PRO A 134 -12.68 -1.27 -4.55
CA PRO A 134 -14.08 -0.91 -4.53
C PRO A 134 -14.29 0.42 -5.28
N SER A 135 -15.38 0.51 -6.03
CA SER A 135 -15.71 1.73 -6.78
C SER A 135 -15.92 2.93 -5.86
N GLU A 136 -16.35 2.67 -4.62
CA GLU A 136 -16.59 3.68 -3.60
C GLU A 136 -15.80 3.34 -2.34
N TYR A 137 -14.86 4.21 -2.02
CA TYR A 137 -14.12 4.11 -0.76
C TYR A 137 -14.77 4.98 0.32
N PRO A 138 -14.60 4.61 1.60
CA PRO A 138 -15.01 5.44 2.71
C PRO A 138 -14.38 6.84 2.61
N PRO A 139 -15.15 7.93 2.84
CA PRO A 139 -14.65 9.29 2.67
C PRO A 139 -13.54 9.67 3.66
N ASN A 140 -13.41 8.91 4.76
CA ASN A 140 -12.42 9.12 5.81
C ASN A 140 -11.21 8.18 5.69
N LEU A 141 -11.05 7.47 4.57
CA LEU A 141 -9.93 6.53 4.41
C LEU A 141 -8.62 7.31 4.25
N GLU A 142 -7.78 7.27 5.28
CA GLU A 142 -6.52 8.02 5.35
C GLU A 142 -5.31 7.16 4.94
N THR A 143 -5.35 5.84 5.21
CA THR A 143 -4.25 4.91 4.95
C THR A 143 -4.69 3.74 4.09
N LEU A 144 -3.99 3.55 2.98
CA LEU A 144 -4.07 2.35 2.14
C LEU A 144 -2.72 1.61 2.19
N ASP A 145 -2.74 0.42 2.77
CA ASP A 145 -1.55 -0.42 2.94
C ASP A 145 -1.73 -1.71 2.16
N ILE A 146 -1.07 -1.82 1.02
CA ILE A 146 -1.04 -3.01 0.17
C ILE A 146 0.37 -3.62 0.14
N PHE A 147 1.24 -3.20 1.07
CA PHE A 147 2.66 -3.50 1.11
C PHE A 147 3.01 -4.99 1.06
N ASN A 148 2.14 -5.82 1.63
CA ASN A 148 2.33 -7.28 1.73
C ASN A 148 1.63 -8.06 0.60
N VAL A 149 1.15 -7.39 -0.45
CA VAL A 149 0.60 -8.05 -1.63
C VAL A 149 1.77 -8.54 -2.48
N LYS A 150 1.85 -9.86 -2.68
CA LYS A 150 2.85 -10.54 -3.50
C LYS A 150 2.24 -10.94 -4.84
N GLU A 151 2.01 -9.96 -5.71
CA GLU A 151 1.45 -10.20 -7.05
C GLU A 151 2.40 -9.64 -8.09
N ASP A 152 2.67 -10.40 -9.15
CA ASP A 152 3.57 -9.99 -10.24
C ASP A 152 2.96 -8.92 -11.14
N LYS A 153 1.63 -8.70 -11.04
CA LYS A 153 0.88 -7.70 -11.79
C LYS A 153 -0.11 -7.04 -10.85
N PHE A 154 0.34 -5.94 -10.26
CA PHE A 154 -0.50 -5.10 -9.43
C PHE A 154 -0.71 -3.76 -10.13
N VAL A 155 -1.97 -3.34 -10.23
CA VAL A 155 -2.35 -2.07 -10.85
C VAL A 155 -3.25 -1.32 -9.88
N LEU A 156 -2.96 -0.03 -9.70
CA LEU A 156 -3.66 0.89 -8.83
C LEU A 156 -4.41 1.93 -9.66
N ASP A 157 -5.62 1.59 -10.10
CA ASP A 157 -6.36 2.46 -11.04
C ASP A 157 -7.18 3.56 -10.33
N ASN A 158 -7.56 3.36 -9.07
CA ASN A 158 -8.43 4.30 -8.33
C ASN A 158 -8.01 4.45 -6.87
N ILE A 159 -7.13 5.42 -6.60
CA ILE A 159 -6.74 5.79 -5.23
C ILE A 159 -7.69 6.88 -4.73
N PRO A 160 -8.34 6.70 -3.57
CA PRO A 160 -9.23 7.72 -3.02
C PRO A 160 -8.52 9.05 -2.78
N PRO A 161 -9.20 10.19 -3.03
CA PRO A 161 -8.62 11.49 -2.77
C PRO A 161 -8.30 11.73 -1.28
N SER A 162 -8.91 10.99 -0.36
CA SER A 162 -8.67 11.07 1.07
C SER A 162 -7.35 10.42 1.53
N ILE A 163 -6.70 9.60 0.69
CA ILE A 163 -5.47 8.90 1.07
C ILE A 163 -4.35 9.90 1.35
N THR A 164 -3.79 9.79 2.56
CA THR A 164 -2.61 10.55 3.00
C THR A 164 -1.37 9.67 3.09
N ASN A 165 -1.58 8.38 3.40
CA ASN A 165 -0.55 7.38 3.59
C ASN A 165 -0.78 6.20 2.64
N LEU A 166 0.14 6.00 1.71
CA LEU A 166 0.10 4.91 0.74
C LEU A 166 1.32 4.00 0.95
N LEU A 167 1.09 2.71 1.18
CA LEU A 167 2.14 1.71 1.30
C LEU A 167 1.95 0.68 0.19
N VAL A 168 2.92 0.57 -0.72
CA VAL A 168 2.85 -0.24 -1.93
C VAL A 168 4.08 -1.13 -2.12
N PRO A 169 3.92 -2.33 -2.70
CA PRO A 169 5.04 -3.05 -3.28
C PRO A 169 5.38 -2.44 -4.64
N LEU A 170 6.67 -2.22 -4.93
CA LEU A 170 7.11 -1.95 -6.29
C LEU A 170 7.63 -3.24 -6.91
N LEU A 171 7.10 -3.51 -8.09
CA LEU A 171 7.48 -4.67 -8.87
C LEU A 171 8.73 -4.36 -9.67
N LYS A 172 9.49 -5.42 -9.93
CA LYS A 172 10.64 -5.34 -10.82
C LYS A 172 10.15 -4.89 -12.20
N GLY A 173 10.55 -3.69 -12.62
CA GLY A 173 10.29 -3.24 -13.99
C GLY A 173 10.83 -4.28 -14.96
N GLY A 174 10.01 -4.72 -15.91
CA GLY A 174 10.30 -5.86 -16.81
C GLY A 174 11.60 -5.73 -17.63
N ILE A 175 12.22 -4.55 -17.63
CA ILE A 175 13.55 -4.33 -18.18
C ILE A 175 14.58 -4.84 -17.17
N LEU A 176 14.76 -6.16 -17.15
CA LEU A 176 16.00 -6.76 -16.66
C LEU A 176 17.14 -6.21 -17.51
N TRP A 177 17.94 -5.32 -16.95
CA TRP A 177 19.25 -5.06 -17.54
C TRP A 177 20.01 -6.37 -17.45
N THR A 178 20.42 -6.94 -18.58
CA THR A 178 21.29 -8.11 -18.60
C THR A 178 22.58 -7.75 -17.86
N GLY A 179 22.71 -8.19 -16.61
CA GLY A 179 23.84 -7.88 -15.72
C GLY A 179 23.74 -6.57 -14.92
N GLY A 180 22.71 -5.75 -15.08
CA GLY A 180 22.57 -4.47 -14.37
C GLY A 180 21.67 -4.52 -13.13
N PRO A 181 21.69 -3.47 -12.29
CA PRO A 181 20.78 -3.38 -11.15
C PRO A 181 19.32 -3.26 -11.61
N THR A 182 18.42 -3.69 -10.74
CA THR A 182 16.97 -3.60 -11.01
C THR A 182 16.50 -2.15 -10.88
N ILE A 183 15.75 -1.65 -11.86
CA ILE A 183 15.12 -0.32 -11.75
C ILE A 183 13.71 -0.48 -11.18
N PHE A 184 13.45 0.23 -10.09
CA PHE A 184 12.13 0.43 -9.50
C PHE A 184 11.63 1.83 -9.82
N SER A 185 10.34 1.89 -10.08
CA SER A 185 9.70 3.03 -10.70
C SER A 185 8.25 3.06 -10.20
N ILE A 186 7.74 4.21 -9.77
CA ILE A 186 6.37 4.28 -9.25
C ILE A 186 5.35 4.32 -10.39
N ASP A 187 5.78 4.62 -11.62
CA ASP A 187 4.93 4.50 -12.82
C ASP A 187 4.38 3.09 -13.00
N SER A 188 5.12 2.06 -12.58
CA SER A 188 4.73 0.66 -12.70
C SER A 188 3.53 0.30 -11.82
N LEU A 189 3.09 1.20 -10.94
CA LEU A 189 1.87 1.04 -10.15
C LEU A 189 0.61 1.31 -10.98
N PHE A 190 0.71 2.02 -12.10
CA PHE A 190 -0.43 2.52 -12.85
C PHE A 190 -0.52 1.85 -14.22
N THR A 191 -1.73 1.63 -14.72
CA THR A 191 -1.94 1.33 -16.14
C THR A 191 -1.88 2.61 -16.98
N ASP A 192 -1.49 2.47 -18.25
CA ASP A 192 -1.57 3.56 -19.23
C ASP A 192 -2.99 4.17 -19.30
N SER A 193 -4.02 3.35 -19.08
CA SER A 193 -5.42 3.78 -19.02
C SER A 193 -5.73 4.63 -17.78
N ALA A 194 -5.29 4.22 -16.58
CA ALA A 194 -5.60 4.95 -15.35
C ALA A 194 -4.95 6.33 -15.31
N VAL A 195 -3.73 6.43 -15.85
CA VAL A 195 -3.03 7.70 -16.03
C VAL A 195 -3.88 8.66 -16.88
N THR A 196 -4.47 8.17 -17.96
CA THR A 196 -5.32 8.98 -18.84
C THR A 196 -6.63 9.41 -18.17
N THR A 197 -7.29 8.53 -17.41
CA THR A 197 -8.58 8.86 -16.76
C THR A 197 -8.42 9.89 -15.64
N GLN A 198 -7.41 9.76 -14.79
CA GLN A 198 -7.15 10.76 -13.74
C GLN A 198 -6.80 12.13 -14.36
N GLN A 199 -6.08 12.14 -15.48
CA GLN A 199 -5.78 13.36 -16.21
C GLN A 199 -7.05 14.07 -16.70
N GLN A 200 -8.03 13.33 -17.24
CA GLN A 200 -9.28 13.92 -17.73
C GLN A 200 -10.12 14.50 -16.60
N GLN A 201 -10.20 13.83 -15.45
CA GLN A 201 -10.96 14.33 -14.29
C GLN A 201 -10.34 15.61 -13.72
N GLN A 202 -9.01 15.69 -13.63
CA GLN A 202 -8.32 16.89 -13.14
C GLN A 202 -8.43 18.07 -14.10
N GLN A 203 -8.41 17.82 -15.43
CA GLN A 203 -8.54 18.90 -16.42
C GLN A 203 -9.90 19.61 -16.37
N GLN A 204 -10.98 18.91 -15.99
CA GLN A 204 -12.30 19.55 -15.84
C GLN A 204 -12.38 20.45 -14.61
N GLN A 205 -11.58 20.20 -13.56
CA GLN A 205 -11.56 21.03 -12.36
C GLN A 205 -10.54 22.19 -12.41
N GLN A 206 -9.58 22.20 -13.35
CA GLN A 206 -8.43 23.10 -13.29
C GLN A 206 -8.20 24.00 -14.53
N GLN A 207 -9.26 24.54 -15.15
CA GLN A 207 -9.09 25.50 -16.28
C GLN A 207 -8.34 26.82 -15.93
N GLN A 208 -7.85 27.04 -14.70
CA GLN A 208 -7.16 28.27 -14.33
C GLN A 208 -5.75 28.12 -13.72
N GLN A 209 -5.21 26.91 -13.52
CA GLN A 209 -3.83 26.78 -13.00
C GLN A 209 -3.04 25.72 -13.77
N GLN A 210 -1.84 26.10 -14.25
CA GLN A 210 -0.86 25.25 -14.94
C GLN A 210 -0.22 24.23 -13.98
N GLN A 211 -1.01 23.42 -13.29
CA GLN A 211 -0.46 22.39 -12.39
C GLN A 211 -0.01 21.17 -13.19
N GLN A 212 1.17 20.65 -12.86
CA GLN A 212 1.73 19.42 -13.44
C GLN A 212 0.82 18.22 -13.11
N GLN A 213 0.71 17.27 -14.05
CA GLN A 213 -0.08 16.05 -13.89
C GLN A 213 0.39 15.24 -12.67
N GLN A 214 -0.53 14.98 -11.73
CA GLN A 214 -0.26 14.22 -10.50
C GLN A 214 -0.69 12.77 -10.68
N TRP A 215 0.19 11.81 -10.37
CA TRP A 215 -0.07 10.37 -10.40
C TRP A 215 -0.72 9.84 -9.12
N LEU A 216 -0.57 10.58 -8.01
CA LEU A 216 -1.18 10.27 -6.73
C LEU A 216 -2.15 11.38 -6.36
N PRO A 217 -3.18 11.08 -5.53
CA PRO A 217 -4.02 12.12 -4.96
C PRO A 217 -3.24 13.23 -4.29
N LEU A 218 -3.74 14.47 -4.38
CA LEU A 218 -3.05 15.64 -3.83
C LEU A 218 -2.75 15.55 -2.33
N ASN A 219 -3.58 14.81 -1.59
CA ASN A 219 -3.44 14.61 -0.15
C ASN A 219 -2.38 13.54 0.21
N THR A 220 -1.89 12.77 -0.77
CA THR A 220 -0.91 11.70 -0.54
C THR A 220 0.45 12.32 -0.27
N THR A 221 0.82 12.37 1.01
CA THR A 221 2.05 12.99 1.49
C THR A 221 3.09 11.97 1.95
N HIS A 222 2.65 10.75 2.27
CA HIS A 222 3.50 9.65 2.72
C HIS A 222 3.39 8.48 1.74
N LEU A 223 4.53 8.07 1.19
CA LEU A 223 4.65 6.91 0.30
C LEU A 223 5.67 5.94 0.89
N THR A 224 5.27 4.70 1.11
CA THR A 224 6.19 3.62 1.47
C THR A 224 6.23 2.60 0.35
N CYS A 225 7.40 2.39 -0.23
CA CYS A 225 7.64 1.42 -1.29
C CYS A 225 8.38 0.20 -0.72
N TYR A 226 7.84 -1.00 -0.90
CA TYR A 226 8.56 -2.24 -0.64
C TYR A 226 9.21 -2.77 -1.91
N LEU A 227 10.51 -3.06 -1.87
CA LEU A 227 11.25 -3.55 -3.03
C LEU A 227 11.60 -5.02 -2.84
N TRP A 228 10.93 -5.90 -3.58
CA TRP A 228 11.17 -7.35 -3.49
C TRP A 228 12.46 -7.75 -4.21
N GLY A 229 13.28 -8.58 -3.55
CA GLY A 229 14.27 -9.45 -4.21
C GLY A 229 15.50 -8.78 -4.83
N ALA A 230 15.78 -7.51 -4.53
CA ALA A 230 16.95 -6.81 -5.07
C ALA A 230 17.91 -6.36 -3.95
N LEU A 231 19.12 -6.90 -3.96
CA LEU A 231 20.22 -6.41 -3.09
C LEU A 231 20.84 -5.13 -3.66
N LYS A 232 20.88 -5.00 -4.99
CA LYS A 232 21.31 -3.79 -5.70
C LYS A 232 20.20 -3.31 -6.61
N PHE A 233 19.79 -2.06 -6.44
CA PHE A 233 18.72 -1.49 -7.24
C PHE A 233 18.91 0.00 -7.48
N VAL A 234 18.13 0.48 -8.43
CA VAL A 234 18.02 1.88 -8.78
C VAL A 234 16.56 2.28 -8.64
N PHE A 235 16.27 3.39 -7.98
CA PHE A 235 14.92 3.90 -7.80
C PHE A 235 14.75 5.23 -8.55
N ARG A 236 13.66 5.37 -9.33
CA ARG A 236 13.32 6.60 -10.07
C ARG A 236 12.77 7.67 -9.12
N LEU A 237 13.67 8.39 -8.46
CA LEU A 237 13.31 9.43 -7.50
C LEU A 237 12.63 10.62 -8.16
N ASP A 238 12.99 10.94 -9.41
CA ASP A 238 12.35 12.03 -10.18
C ASP A 238 10.84 11.85 -10.31
N GLN A 239 10.35 10.62 -10.35
CA GLN A 239 8.92 10.37 -10.47
C GLN A 239 8.16 10.78 -9.20
N VAL A 240 8.71 10.48 -8.03
CA VAL A 240 8.14 10.91 -6.75
C VAL A 240 8.18 12.45 -6.66
N ILE A 241 9.28 13.06 -7.08
CA ILE A 241 9.46 14.52 -7.02
C ILE A 241 8.51 15.25 -7.97
N ASN A 242 8.45 14.85 -9.23
CA ASN A 242 7.78 15.60 -10.30
C ASN A 242 6.30 15.26 -10.47
N HIS A 243 5.86 14.06 -10.08
CA HIS A 243 4.50 13.57 -10.39
C HIS A 243 3.65 13.31 -9.15
N THR A 244 4.09 13.71 -7.96
CA THR A 244 3.32 13.49 -6.73
C THR A 244 3.45 14.66 -5.77
N ASN A 245 2.64 14.69 -4.72
CA ASN A 245 2.77 15.59 -3.57
C ASN A 245 3.48 14.95 -2.37
N VAL A 246 4.14 13.80 -2.57
CA VAL A 246 4.83 13.08 -1.49
C VAL A 246 5.90 13.98 -0.87
N ARG A 247 5.89 14.04 0.46
CA ARG A 247 6.86 14.73 1.32
C ARG A 247 7.71 13.76 2.13
N HIS A 248 7.18 12.57 2.37
CA HIS A 248 7.84 11.51 3.12
C HIS A 248 7.85 10.23 2.29
N LEU A 249 9.04 9.88 1.79
CA LEU A 249 9.26 8.66 1.03
C LEU A 249 9.98 7.66 1.92
N SER A 250 9.44 6.45 2.05
CA SER A 250 10.10 5.33 2.71
C SER A 250 10.36 4.23 1.71
N ILE A 251 11.59 3.73 1.63
CA ILE A 251 11.95 2.59 0.79
C ILE A 251 12.32 1.45 1.72
N THR A 252 11.56 0.36 1.68
CA THR A 252 11.76 -0.79 2.55
C THR A 252 12.23 -2.00 1.76
N LEU A 253 13.21 -2.69 2.32
CA LEU A 253 13.82 -3.92 1.83
C LEU A 253 13.71 -4.99 2.93
N PRO A 254 14.00 -6.26 2.64
CA PRO A 254 13.94 -7.33 3.65
C PRO A 254 14.79 -7.08 4.92
N HIS A 255 15.89 -6.34 4.80
CA HIS A 255 16.86 -6.14 5.90
C HIS A 255 17.24 -4.68 6.15
N SER A 256 16.67 -3.74 5.40
CA SER A 256 17.00 -2.32 5.53
C SER A 256 15.80 -1.47 5.14
N PHE A 257 15.82 -0.23 5.60
CA PHE A 257 14.78 0.74 5.31
C PHE A 257 15.38 2.14 5.27
N TYR A 258 14.90 2.97 4.37
CA TYR A 258 15.42 4.31 4.13
C TYR A 258 14.26 5.30 4.21
N HIS A 259 14.46 6.41 4.90
CA HIS A 259 13.42 7.42 5.07
C HIS A 259 13.88 8.78 4.55
N PHE A 260 13.25 9.26 3.50
CA PHE A 260 13.56 10.55 2.89
C PHE A 260 12.46 11.57 3.21
N SER A 261 12.87 12.79 3.54
CA SER A 261 12.02 13.98 3.42
C SER A 261 12.32 14.71 2.11
N ILE A 262 11.27 15.10 1.40
CA ILE A 262 11.32 15.80 0.13
C ILE A 262 10.61 17.15 0.32
N GLN A 263 11.34 18.24 0.08
CA GLN A 263 10.83 19.60 0.14
C GLN A 263 11.09 20.32 -1.18
N ARG A 264 10.01 20.61 -1.91
CA ARG A 264 10.04 21.42 -3.14
C ARG A 264 10.26 22.88 -2.75
N LEU A 265 11.29 23.51 -3.29
CA LEU A 265 11.72 24.87 -2.92
C LEU A 265 11.18 25.95 -3.88
N ASP A 266 10.64 25.54 -5.03
CA ASP A 266 9.97 26.41 -5.99
C ASP A 266 8.73 25.73 -6.61
N PRO A 267 7.81 26.49 -7.24
CA PRO A 267 6.55 25.97 -7.77
C PRO A 267 6.69 24.98 -8.93
N TYR A 268 7.85 24.95 -9.59
CA TYR A 268 8.08 24.13 -10.78
C TYR A 268 8.82 22.83 -10.46
N ASN A 269 9.24 22.63 -9.21
CA ASN A 269 10.15 21.55 -8.79
C ASN A 269 11.55 21.69 -9.43
N GLY A 270 11.98 22.91 -9.77
CA GLY A 270 13.33 23.14 -10.29
C GLY A 270 14.43 22.90 -9.23
N ASN A 271 14.11 23.12 -7.96
CA ASN A 271 15.00 22.95 -6.82
C ASN A 271 14.26 22.19 -5.72
N VAL A 272 14.87 21.10 -5.26
CA VAL A 272 14.24 20.21 -4.28
C VAL A 272 15.26 19.79 -3.24
N LEU A 273 14.96 20.02 -1.96
CA LEU A 273 15.74 19.48 -0.85
C LEU A 273 15.32 18.04 -0.59
N VAL A 274 16.27 17.11 -0.69
CA VAL A 274 16.08 15.71 -0.33
C VAL A 274 17.02 15.39 0.83
N LEU A 275 16.46 14.88 1.92
CA LEU A 275 17.21 14.55 3.14
C LEU A 275 16.80 13.16 3.64
N GLU A 276 17.75 12.25 3.77
CA GLU A 276 17.58 10.98 4.47
C GLU A 276 17.62 11.23 5.99
N LYS A 277 16.59 10.82 6.70
CA LYS A 277 16.32 11.26 8.07
C LYS A 277 17.23 10.62 9.12
N GLN A 278 17.76 9.42 8.89
CA GLN A 278 18.58 8.73 9.89
C GLN A 278 20.03 9.20 9.88
N SER A 279 20.60 9.30 8.69
CA SER A 279 21.98 9.69 8.44
C SER A 279 22.14 11.20 8.29
N LEU A 280 21.04 11.92 8.09
CA LEU A 280 21.02 13.35 7.73
C LEU A 280 21.82 13.63 6.45
N THR A 281 22.04 12.61 5.62
CA THR A 281 22.65 12.78 4.31
C THR A 281 21.60 13.27 3.33
N GLY A 282 21.96 14.22 2.48
CA GLY A 282 20.98 14.93 1.67
C GLY A 282 21.63 16.05 0.87
N GLY A 283 20.78 16.80 0.17
CA GLY A 283 21.21 17.96 -0.58
C GLY A 283 20.07 18.62 -1.32
N ILE A 284 20.38 19.78 -1.89
CA ILE A 284 19.51 20.46 -2.84
C ILE A 284 19.81 19.88 -4.22
N ILE A 285 18.78 19.35 -4.87
CA ILE A 285 18.81 18.88 -6.25
C ILE A 285 18.26 20.01 -7.13
N THR A 286 19.10 20.54 -8.02
CA THR A 286 18.68 21.45 -9.09
C THR A 286 18.42 20.64 -10.36
N GLN A 287 17.15 20.52 -10.74
CA GLN A 287 16.71 19.73 -11.87
C GLN A 287 16.95 20.46 -13.19
N ARG A 288 17.39 19.71 -14.21
CA ARG A 288 17.61 20.24 -15.57
C ARG A 288 16.41 19.94 -16.44
N ILE A 289 15.89 20.96 -17.12
CA ILE A 289 14.78 20.84 -18.06
C ILE A 289 15.30 20.23 -19.36
N ILE A 290 14.55 19.27 -19.92
CA ILE A 290 14.79 18.72 -21.24
C ILE A 290 14.11 19.65 -22.26
N ILE A 291 14.92 20.40 -23.00
CA ILE A 291 14.43 21.27 -24.09
C ILE A 291 14.31 20.43 -25.36
N ASN A 292 13.15 19.80 -25.56
CA ASN A 292 12.84 19.16 -26.83
C ASN A 292 12.39 20.21 -27.84
N GLN A 293 13.27 20.60 -28.77
CA GLN A 293 13.03 21.66 -29.77
C GLN A 293 11.88 21.35 -30.78
N GLN A 294 11.22 20.19 -30.69
CA GLN A 294 10.22 19.74 -31.67
C GLN A 294 8.75 19.84 -31.22
N ILE A 295 8.45 20.22 -29.96
CA ILE A 295 7.07 20.34 -29.46
C ILE A 295 6.64 21.82 -29.51
N THR A 296 6.36 22.34 -30.72
CA THR A 296 6.00 23.77 -30.88
C THR A 296 4.63 23.99 -31.54
N ILE A 297 3.83 22.95 -31.81
CA ILE A 297 2.56 23.17 -32.53
C ILE A 297 1.39 22.62 -31.71
N ASN A 298 0.84 23.50 -30.88
CA ASN A 298 -0.56 23.57 -30.42
C ASN A 298 -1.03 22.91 -29.12
N GLN A 299 -0.21 22.27 -28.27
CA GLN A 299 -0.70 21.81 -26.96
C GLN A 299 0.33 22.05 -25.85
N GLN A 300 -0.18 22.36 -24.64
CA GLN A 300 0.52 22.84 -23.44
C GLN A 300 1.91 22.21 -23.25
N GLN A 301 2.95 23.06 -23.12
CA GLN A 301 4.32 22.61 -22.85
C GLN A 301 4.38 21.94 -21.47
N GLN A 302 4.45 20.61 -21.45
CA GLN A 302 4.77 19.88 -20.22
C GLN A 302 6.27 20.03 -19.95
N ILE A 303 6.60 20.64 -18.81
CA ILE A 303 7.99 20.72 -18.34
C ILE A 303 8.45 19.30 -18.02
N GLN A 304 9.44 18.81 -18.77
CA GLN A 304 10.05 17.51 -18.53
C GLN A 304 11.46 17.72 -17.97
N TYR A 305 11.80 16.99 -16.90
CA TYR A 305 13.12 17.02 -16.29
C TYR A 305 13.94 15.79 -16.67
N HIS A 306 15.27 15.92 -16.61
CA HIS A 306 16.14 14.75 -16.64
C HIS A 306 15.83 13.80 -15.48
N PRO A 307 15.77 12.47 -15.72
CA PRO A 307 15.52 11.49 -14.66
C PRO A 307 16.56 11.57 -13.54
N ILE A 308 16.15 11.20 -12.32
CA ILE A 308 17.02 11.15 -11.14
C ILE A 308 16.96 9.73 -10.60
N TYR A 309 18.09 9.07 -10.67
CA TYR A 309 18.25 7.69 -10.24
C TYR A 309 18.89 7.65 -8.85
N LEU A 310 18.21 7.05 -7.88
CA LEU A 310 18.76 6.76 -6.56
C LEU A 310 19.30 5.33 -6.56
N HIS A 311 20.61 5.19 -6.43
CA HIS A 311 21.29 3.90 -6.40
C HIS A 311 21.42 3.43 -4.96
N VAL A 312 21.01 2.19 -4.71
CA VAL A 312 21.07 1.58 -3.39
C VAL A 312 21.69 0.20 -3.51
N ASP A 313 22.68 -0.04 -2.66
CA ASP A 313 23.33 -1.34 -2.49
C ASP A 313 23.14 -1.77 -1.03
N ALA A 314 22.22 -2.72 -0.82
CA ALA A 314 21.91 -3.28 0.49
C ALA A 314 23.10 -4.05 1.12
N ASN A 315 24.10 -4.42 0.32
CA ASN A 315 25.32 -5.08 0.80
C ASN A 315 26.46 -4.08 1.06
N SER A 316 26.26 -2.79 0.80
CA SER A 316 27.28 -1.78 1.07
C SER A 316 27.66 -1.78 2.55
N LYS A 317 28.96 -1.86 2.84
CA LYS A 317 29.49 -1.68 4.19
C LYS A 317 29.21 -0.28 4.76
N SER A 318 28.93 0.68 3.87
CA SER A 318 28.47 2.01 4.25
C SER A 318 26.98 2.14 3.92
N PRO A 319 26.08 1.93 4.91
CA PRO A 319 24.63 2.08 4.71
C PRO A 319 24.22 3.52 4.41
N TYR A 320 25.14 4.49 4.52
CA TYR A 320 24.91 5.92 4.36
C TYR A 320 25.46 6.48 3.05
N ALA A 321 26.15 5.67 2.25
CA ALA A 321 26.68 6.09 0.96
C ALA A 321 25.60 5.99 -0.12
N PHE A 322 24.71 6.98 -0.18
CA PHE A 322 23.78 7.11 -1.30
C PHE A 322 24.51 7.65 -2.52
N LYS A 323 24.28 7.00 -3.67
CA LYS A 323 24.71 7.51 -4.97
C LYS A 323 23.47 7.90 -5.75
N TRP A 324 23.48 9.06 -6.38
CA TRP A 324 22.45 9.48 -7.30
C TRP A 324 23.06 9.98 -8.60
N SER A 325 22.34 9.79 -9.71
CA SER A 325 22.79 10.16 -11.05
C SER A 325 21.64 10.73 -11.87
N PHE A 326 21.98 11.54 -12.88
CA PHE A 326 21.03 12.11 -13.86
C PHE A 326 21.04 11.36 -15.19
N ALA A 327 22.13 10.64 -15.45
CA ALA A 327 22.23 9.78 -16.60
C ALA A 327 21.83 8.38 -16.18
N LYS A 328 21.31 7.63 -17.15
CA LYS A 328 21.24 6.18 -17.05
C LYS A 328 22.68 5.68 -17.16
N ASP A 329 23.45 5.86 -16.10
CA ASP A 329 24.87 5.51 -16.08
C ASP A 329 24.99 4.04 -16.47
N LYS A 330 25.87 3.76 -17.44
CA LYS A 330 26.25 2.39 -17.72
C LYS A 330 26.93 1.90 -16.45
N TYR A 331 26.31 0.95 -15.75
CA TYR A 331 26.99 0.18 -14.73
C TYR A 331 28.09 -0.61 -15.43
N ASP A 332 29.27 -0.01 -15.56
CA ASP A 332 30.47 -0.75 -15.91
C ASP A 332 30.89 -1.50 -14.64
N ASP A 333 30.71 -2.82 -14.69
CA ASP A 333 30.88 -3.81 -13.59
C ASP A 333 32.30 -3.84 -12.98
N HIS A 334 33.20 -2.97 -13.44
CA HIS A 334 34.62 -2.95 -13.10
C HIS A 334 35.02 -1.88 -12.06
N SER A 335 34.08 -1.15 -11.46
CA SER A 335 34.41 0.03 -10.62
C SER A 335 33.81 0.07 -9.20
N LEU A 336 33.39 -1.06 -8.63
CA LEU A 336 32.84 -1.14 -7.26
C LEU A 336 33.62 -2.08 -6.35
#